data_AF-A0A7Y2UBI7-F1
#
_entry.id   AF-A0A7Y2UBI7-F1
#
_cell.length_a   1.000
_cell.length_b   1.000
_cell.length_c   1.000
_cell.angle_alpha   90.00
_cell.angle_beta   90.00
_cell.angle_gamma   90.00
#
_symmetry.space_group_name_H-M   'P 1'
#
loop_
_entity.id
_entity.type
_entity.pdbx_description
1 polymer ?
#
loop_
_entity_poly.entity_id
_entity_poly.type
_entity_poly.pdbx_seq_one_letter_code
_entity_poly.pdbx_strand_id
1 'polypeptide(L)'
;MSPSPTYPGVYIEEVDGTMREIVGVDTSMTAFIGSTPRGVENEPVEVTGFADFTRVFGNLSADHPMGFAVNQYFQNGGGRALVIRVTNGARAATGSADTLNLVAASAGAWGMGLTISITHPDPVLFPDAAADELFNLSVTDSSTGAMETFENVSVLSDHSRLVTTKLEQHSNLVRIAGTLPPARPAQVNGVAFNADGADGLTITDAQISGPALAASRQGLWALEKAGLFNLLCIPPFSLDAAGDIGAQTRSAAARYCLDRRAIFIADPLHAWSGASDLTDPV
;
A
#
# COMPACT_ATOMS: atom_id res chain seq x y z
N MET A 1 -34.94 -34.04 19.63
CA MET A 1 -36.22 -34.59 20.15
C MET A 1 -35.92 -35.04 21.56
N SER A 2 -36.31 -34.25 22.56
CA SER A 2 -35.98 -34.54 23.95
C SER A 2 -36.78 -35.75 24.45
N PRO A 3 -36.17 -36.71 25.17
CA PRO A 3 -36.89 -37.88 25.68
C PRO A 3 -37.90 -37.44 26.74
N SER A 4 -39.13 -37.98 26.68
CA SER A 4 -40.15 -37.76 27.71
C SER A 4 -40.13 -38.92 28.71
N PRO A 5 -39.53 -38.76 29.90
CA PRO A 5 -39.35 -39.88 30.83
C PRO A 5 -40.66 -40.30 31.47
N THR A 6 -40.93 -41.60 31.52
CA THR A 6 -42.17 -42.17 32.09
C THR A 6 -42.00 -42.61 33.56
N TYR A 7 -40.83 -42.39 34.16
CA TYR A 7 -40.52 -42.71 35.55
C TYR A 7 -39.39 -41.84 36.12
N PRO A 8 -39.35 -41.64 37.45
CA PRO A 8 -38.35 -40.77 38.10
C PRO A 8 -36.92 -41.31 37.94
N GLY A 9 -35.98 -40.45 37.53
CA GLY A 9 -34.56 -40.76 37.36
C GLY A 9 -33.75 -39.53 36.92
N VAL A 10 -32.42 -39.65 36.91
CA VAL A 10 -31.53 -38.61 36.36
C VAL A 10 -31.26 -38.95 34.89
N TYR A 11 -31.64 -38.06 33.98
CA TYR A 11 -31.43 -38.21 32.54
C TYR A 11 -30.44 -37.14 32.07
N ILE A 12 -29.37 -37.56 31.41
CA ILE A 12 -28.38 -36.67 30.80
C ILE A 12 -28.79 -36.47 29.35
N GLU A 13 -29.06 -35.22 28.98
CA GLU A 13 -29.24 -34.81 27.59
C GLU A 13 -27.94 -34.16 27.13
N GLU A 14 -27.19 -34.84 26.26
CA GLU A 14 -26.09 -34.21 25.54
C GLU A 14 -26.71 -33.39 24.41
N VAL A 15 -26.64 -32.06 24.55
CA VAL A 15 -26.89 -31.16 23.45
C VAL A 15 -25.66 -31.23 22.56
N ASP A 16 -25.83 -31.61 21.29
CA ASP A 16 -24.78 -31.44 20.28
C ASP A 16 -24.45 -29.95 20.21
N GLY A 17 -23.45 -29.53 20.97
CA GLY A 17 -22.87 -28.21 20.83
C GLY A 17 -22.36 -28.11 19.41
N THR A 18 -22.80 -27.11 18.66
CA THR A 18 -22.09 -26.70 17.46
C THR A 18 -20.68 -26.37 17.93
N MET A 19 -19.72 -27.29 17.73
CA MET A 19 -18.33 -26.99 18.00
C MET A 19 -17.99 -25.84 17.07
N ARG A 20 -17.91 -24.62 17.63
CA ARG A 20 -17.08 -23.60 17.01
C ARG A 20 -15.67 -24.14 17.17
N GLU A 21 -15.17 -24.77 16.12
CA GLU A 21 -13.76 -25.01 16.00
C GLU A 21 -13.06 -23.69 16.32
N ILE A 22 -12.07 -23.73 17.22
CA ILE A 22 -11.18 -22.60 17.40
C ILE A 22 -10.39 -22.55 16.11
N VAL A 23 -10.86 -21.75 15.15
CA VAL A 23 -10.10 -21.47 13.94
C VAL A 23 -8.75 -20.97 14.41
N GLY A 24 -7.68 -21.66 14.03
CA GLY A 24 -6.33 -21.20 14.30
C GLY A 24 -6.18 -19.80 13.72
N VAL A 25 -6.15 -18.80 14.58
CA VAL A 25 -5.84 -17.43 14.15
C VAL A 25 -4.40 -17.47 13.66
N ASP A 26 -4.17 -16.96 12.45
CA ASP A 26 -2.88 -16.92 11.80
C ASP A 26 -1.81 -16.42 12.79
N THR A 27 -0.89 -17.31 13.16
CA THR A 27 -0.02 -17.14 14.33
C THR A 27 1.13 -16.15 14.09
N SER A 28 1.23 -15.55 12.91
CA SER A 28 2.30 -14.61 12.56
C SER A 28 1.90 -13.64 11.44
N MET A 29 1.28 -12.52 11.79
CA MET A 29 1.12 -11.37 10.90
C MET A 29 2.01 -10.23 11.40
N THR A 30 3.10 -9.99 10.67
CA THR A 30 4.06 -8.93 11.00
C THR A 30 3.67 -7.63 10.30
N ALA A 31 3.55 -6.56 11.06
CA ALA A 31 3.40 -5.21 10.53
C ALA A 31 4.78 -4.56 10.30
N PHE A 32 4.94 -3.94 9.13
CA PHE A 32 6.10 -3.13 8.76
C PHE A 32 5.65 -1.69 8.51
N ILE A 33 6.36 -0.73 9.09
CA ILE A 33 6.12 0.69 8.85
C ILE A 33 7.44 1.33 8.42
N GLY A 34 7.43 2.02 7.28
CA GLY A 34 8.63 2.64 6.73
C GLY A 34 8.38 3.26 5.36
N SER A 35 9.45 3.69 4.70
CA SER A 35 9.38 4.28 3.37
C SER A 35 9.51 3.22 2.26
N THR A 36 8.88 3.47 1.11
CA THR A 36 8.99 2.65 -0.11
C THR A 36 8.97 3.55 -1.36
N PRO A 37 9.51 3.10 -2.51
CA PRO A 37 9.50 3.89 -3.76
C PRO A 37 8.11 4.26 -4.26
N ARG A 38 7.14 3.37 -4.09
CA ARG A 38 5.74 3.54 -4.51
C ARG A 38 4.77 2.89 -3.53
N GLY A 39 3.47 3.05 -3.76
CA GLY A 39 2.40 2.44 -2.95
C GLY A 39 1.56 3.48 -2.20
N VAL A 40 0.38 3.08 -1.75
CA VAL A 40 -0.55 3.98 -1.05
C VAL A 40 0.06 4.39 0.29
N GLU A 41 0.02 5.69 0.58
CA GLU A 41 0.60 6.25 1.80
C GLU A 41 -0.37 6.14 2.98
N ASN A 42 0.17 5.79 4.15
CA ASN A 42 -0.56 5.68 5.41
C ASN A 42 -1.75 4.71 5.39
N GLU A 43 -1.81 3.82 4.40
CA GLU A 43 -2.83 2.76 4.33
C GLU A 43 -2.16 1.41 4.53
N PRO A 44 -2.67 0.57 5.44
CA PRO A 44 -2.15 -0.77 5.64
C PRO A 44 -2.54 -1.66 4.47
N VAL A 45 -1.53 -2.16 3.75
CA VAL A 45 -1.74 -3.13 2.67
C VAL A 45 -1.19 -4.48 3.11
N GLU A 46 -2.03 -5.49 3.06
CA GLU A 46 -1.61 -6.86 3.30
C GLU A 46 -0.92 -7.43 2.07
N VAL A 47 0.24 -8.07 2.28
CA VAL A 47 0.99 -8.76 1.25
C VAL A 47 1.28 -10.20 1.70
N THR A 48 1.16 -11.14 0.77
CA THR A 48 1.30 -12.59 1.03
C THR A 48 2.66 -13.16 0.60
N GLY A 49 3.55 -12.31 0.12
CA GLY A 49 4.89 -12.70 -0.32
C GLY A 49 5.68 -11.50 -0.83
N PHE A 50 6.99 -11.70 -1.03
CA PHE A 50 7.86 -10.63 -1.50
C PHE A 50 7.54 -10.16 -2.93
N ALA A 51 7.08 -11.06 -3.82
CA ALA A 51 6.63 -10.68 -5.16
C ALA A 51 5.39 -9.77 -5.13
N ASP A 52 4.50 -9.98 -4.15
CA ASP A 52 3.33 -9.13 -3.93
C ASP A 52 3.73 -7.76 -3.39
N PHE A 53 4.68 -7.75 -2.44
CA PHE A 53 5.31 -6.52 -1.96
C PHE A 53 5.93 -5.70 -3.10
N THR A 54 6.78 -6.29 -3.93
CA THR A 54 7.47 -5.54 -4.99
C THR A 54 6.55 -5.01 -6.07
N ARG A 55 5.44 -5.72 -6.33
CA ARG A 55 4.37 -5.27 -7.23
C ARG A 55 3.67 -4.00 -6.71
N VAL A 56 3.39 -3.94 -5.40
CA VAL A 56 2.65 -2.81 -4.79
C VAL A 56 3.58 -1.64 -4.46
N PHE A 57 4.70 -1.94 -3.81
CA PHE A 57 5.57 -0.97 -3.16
C PHE A 57 6.88 -0.67 -3.91
N GLY A 58 7.20 -1.45 -4.94
CA GLY A 58 8.43 -1.31 -5.72
C GLY A 58 9.54 -2.25 -5.24
N ASN A 59 10.64 -2.27 -5.99
CA ASN A 59 11.77 -3.16 -5.70
C ASN A 59 12.63 -2.64 -4.52
N LEU A 60 13.62 -3.41 -4.12
CA LEU A 60 14.60 -3.01 -3.10
C LEU A 60 15.32 -1.72 -3.52
N SER A 61 15.43 -0.79 -2.58
CA SER A 61 16.16 0.47 -2.75
C SER A 61 16.91 0.80 -1.47
N ALA A 62 18.14 1.30 -1.62
CA ALA A 62 18.94 1.75 -0.48
C ALA A 62 18.31 2.94 0.26
N ASP A 63 17.55 3.78 -0.46
CA ASP A 63 16.82 4.92 0.10
C ASP A 63 15.55 4.51 0.85
N HIS A 64 15.12 3.26 0.69
CA HIS A 64 13.92 2.69 1.29
C HIS A 64 14.21 1.35 1.98
N PRO A 65 14.81 1.36 3.18
CA PRO A 65 15.32 0.16 3.83
C PRO A 65 14.27 -0.91 4.14
N MET A 66 12.99 -0.51 4.24
CA MET A 66 11.89 -1.43 4.59
C MET A 66 11.77 -2.62 3.66
N GLY A 67 12.09 -2.46 2.36
CA GLY A 67 12.06 -3.58 1.42
C GLY A 67 13.00 -4.73 1.83
N PHE A 68 14.16 -4.43 2.42
CA PHE A 68 15.11 -5.45 2.87
C PHE A 68 14.57 -6.25 4.06
N ALA A 69 13.97 -5.57 5.04
CA ALA A 69 13.35 -6.22 6.20
C ALA A 69 12.19 -7.13 5.78
N VAL A 70 11.34 -6.66 4.87
CA VAL A 70 10.22 -7.46 4.33
C VAL A 70 10.73 -8.66 3.53
N ASN A 71 11.76 -8.49 2.70
CA ASN A 71 12.38 -9.61 1.98
C ASN A 71 12.93 -10.67 2.93
N GLN A 72 13.69 -10.26 3.96
CA GLN A 72 14.24 -11.17 4.96
C GLN A 72 13.13 -11.90 5.74
N TYR A 73 12.05 -11.21 6.09
CA TYR A 73 10.90 -11.83 6.75
C TYR A 73 10.31 -12.97 5.93
N PHE A 74 10.04 -12.76 4.64
CA PHE A 74 9.53 -13.81 3.76
C PHE A 74 10.55 -14.93 3.51
N GLN A 75 11.84 -14.60 3.41
CA GLN A 75 12.90 -15.61 3.28
C GLN A 75 13.04 -16.50 4.52
N ASN A 76 12.65 -16.02 5.70
CA ASN A 76 12.68 -16.77 6.96
C ASN A 76 11.34 -17.46 7.29
N GLY A 77 10.45 -17.62 6.31
CA GLY A 77 9.19 -18.35 6.47
C GLY A 77 8.02 -17.51 6.97
N GLY A 78 8.14 -16.18 6.93
CA GLY A 78 7.00 -15.29 7.12
C GLY A 78 5.90 -15.54 6.09
N GLY A 79 4.65 -15.66 6.53
CA GLY A 79 3.52 -15.99 5.64
C GLY A 79 2.79 -14.77 5.11
N ARG A 80 2.53 -13.77 5.96
CA ARG A 80 1.74 -12.58 5.64
C ARG A 80 2.32 -11.37 6.36
N ALA A 81 2.40 -10.25 5.65
CA ALA A 81 2.87 -9.00 6.20
C ALA A 81 1.83 -7.90 5.97
N LEU A 82 1.69 -7.01 6.95
CA LEU A 82 0.99 -5.75 6.79
C LEU A 82 2.03 -4.66 6.55
N VAL A 83 1.94 -3.95 5.43
CA VAL A 83 2.92 -2.91 5.09
C VAL A 83 2.22 -1.56 5.06
N ILE A 84 2.77 -0.63 5.83
CA ILE A 84 2.33 0.76 5.86
C ILE A 84 3.48 1.61 5.34
N ARG A 85 3.25 2.20 4.17
CA ARG A 85 4.16 3.18 3.59
C ARG A 85 3.97 4.54 4.24
N VAL A 86 5.07 5.18 4.58
CA VAL A 86 5.13 6.55 5.08
C VAL A 86 6.12 7.35 4.25
N THR A 87 5.82 8.61 3.96
CA THR A 87 6.71 9.49 3.18
C THR A 87 6.96 10.82 3.87
N ASN A 88 8.01 11.53 3.46
CA ASN A 88 8.32 12.88 3.93
C ASN A 88 8.38 13.84 2.75
N GLY A 89 7.20 14.33 2.33
CA GLY A 89 7.08 15.27 1.21
C GLY A 89 7.27 14.63 -0.17
N ALA A 90 6.92 13.35 -0.32
CA ALA A 90 6.89 12.71 -1.64
C ALA A 90 5.81 13.36 -2.52
N ARG A 91 6.03 13.35 -3.84
CA ARG A 91 5.10 13.90 -4.84
C ARG A 91 4.85 12.91 -5.95
N ALA A 92 3.60 12.78 -6.36
CA ALA A 92 3.23 11.96 -7.52
C ALA A 92 3.57 12.70 -8.81
N ALA A 93 4.13 11.98 -9.79
CA ALA A 93 4.40 12.55 -11.11
C ALA A 93 3.09 12.83 -11.84
N THR A 94 3.03 13.93 -12.59
CA THR A 94 1.90 14.29 -13.45
C THR A 94 2.21 13.97 -14.91
N GLY A 95 1.18 13.69 -15.69
CA GLY A 95 1.30 13.44 -17.12
C GLY A 95 0.10 14.06 -17.84
N SER A 96 0.33 14.57 -19.05
CA SER A 96 -0.74 15.13 -19.87
C SER A 96 -0.63 14.56 -21.27
N ALA A 97 -1.70 13.90 -21.71
CA ALA A 97 -1.82 13.32 -23.05
C ALA A 97 -2.94 14.07 -23.78
N ASP A 98 -2.54 14.98 -24.68
CA ASP A 98 -3.46 15.94 -25.31
C ASP A 98 -4.20 16.78 -24.26
N THR A 99 -5.48 16.50 -24.03
CA THR A 99 -6.35 17.20 -23.07
C THR A 99 -6.62 16.37 -21.82
N LEU A 100 -6.12 15.13 -21.75
CA LEU A 100 -6.29 14.23 -20.62
C LEU A 100 -5.13 14.37 -19.64
N ASN A 101 -5.43 14.92 -18.46
CA ASN A 101 -4.46 15.02 -17.38
C ASN A 101 -4.53 13.80 -16.46
N LEU A 102 -3.37 13.21 -16.20
CA LEU A 102 -3.17 12.04 -15.37
C LEU A 102 -2.16 12.34 -14.26
N VAL A 103 -2.25 11.59 -13.18
CA VAL A 103 -1.29 11.58 -12.08
C VAL A 103 -0.95 10.13 -11.75
N ALA A 104 0.30 9.87 -11.37
CA ALA A 104 0.70 8.55 -10.90
C ALA A 104 -0.16 8.12 -9.70
N ALA A 105 -0.49 6.83 -9.60
CA ALA A 105 -1.39 6.31 -8.57
C ALA A 105 -0.89 6.49 -7.14
N SER A 106 0.40 6.77 -6.96
CA SER A 106 1.01 7.10 -5.67
C SER A 106 2.21 8.01 -5.83
N ALA A 107 2.57 8.72 -4.76
CA ALA A 107 3.74 9.58 -4.73
C ALA A 107 5.05 8.80 -4.93
N GLY A 108 6.06 9.46 -5.50
CA GLY A 108 7.39 8.88 -5.74
C GLY A 108 7.93 9.18 -7.13
N ALA A 109 9.25 9.09 -7.28
CA ALA A 109 9.96 9.32 -8.54
C ALA A 109 9.62 8.25 -9.60
N TRP A 110 9.18 7.06 -9.18
CA TRP A 110 8.77 5.96 -10.07
C TRP A 110 7.77 6.40 -11.15
N GLY A 111 6.87 7.33 -10.82
CA GLY A 111 5.83 7.81 -11.73
C GLY A 111 6.37 8.52 -12.96
N MET A 112 7.62 9.02 -12.92
CA MET A 112 8.27 9.63 -14.09
C MET A 112 8.57 8.61 -15.20
N GLY A 113 8.66 7.32 -14.86
CA GLY A 113 8.90 6.23 -15.82
C GLY A 113 7.65 5.83 -16.62
N LEU A 114 6.50 6.46 -16.34
CA LEU A 114 5.23 6.16 -17.00
C LEU A 114 5.15 6.82 -18.38
N THR A 115 4.52 6.12 -19.31
CA THR A 115 4.26 6.59 -20.67
C THR A 115 2.82 6.33 -21.05
N ILE A 116 2.17 7.32 -21.69
CA ILE A 116 0.75 7.33 -22.04
C ILE A 116 0.59 7.17 -23.54
N SER A 117 -0.33 6.31 -23.96
CA SER A 117 -0.78 6.22 -25.35
C SER A 117 -2.30 6.21 -25.41
N ILE A 118 -2.86 6.99 -26.33
CA ILE A 118 -4.30 7.07 -26.60
C ILE A 118 -4.52 6.64 -28.04
N THR A 119 -5.35 5.64 -28.23
CA THR A 119 -5.82 5.21 -29.56
C THR A 119 -7.34 5.31 -29.62
N HIS A 120 -7.90 5.40 -30.82
CA HIS A 120 -9.34 5.35 -31.01
C HIS A 120 -9.74 4.01 -31.64
N PRO A 121 -10.92 3.46 -31.28
CA PRO A 121 -11.44 2.29 -31.96
C PRO A 121 -11.63 2.57 -33.46
N ASP A 122 -11.35 1.58 -34.29
CA ASP A 122 -11.52 1.69 -35.74
C ASP A 122 -13.02 1.88 -36.05
N PRO A 123 -13.42 3.00 -36.68
CA PRO A 123 -14.83 3.30 -36.95
C PRO A 123 -15.46 2.33 -37.96
N VAL A 124 -14.66 1.62 -38.78
CA VAL A 124 -15.15 0.62 -39.73
C VAL A 124 -15.51 -0.68 -39.01
N LEU A 125 -14.72 -1.06 -38.00
CA LEU A 125 -14.94 -2.29 -37.22
C LEU A 125 -15.96 -2.08 -36.10
N PHE A 126 -16.10 -0.85 -35.61
CA PHE A 126 -17.01 -0.49 -34.52
C PHE A 126 -17.84 0.75 -34.89
N PRO A 127 -18.82 0.62 -35.81
CA PRO A 127 -19.63 1.74 -36.28
C PRO A 127 -20.52 2.36 -35.20
N ASP A 128 -20.84 1.60 -34.15
CA ASP A 128 -21.61 2.04 -32.98
C ASP A 128 -20.73 2.50 -31.80
N ALA A 129 -19.40 2.36 -31.89
CA ALA A 129 -18.54 3.03 -30.93
C ALA A 129 -18.81 4.52 -31.13
N ALA A 130 -19.53 5.16 -30.19
CA ALA A 130 -19.87 6.56 -30.26
C ALA A 130 -18.62 7.34 -30.68
N ALA A 131 -18.59 7.73 -31.96
CA ALA A 131 -17.33 7.74 -32.72
C ALA A 131 -16.36 8.81 -32.25
N ASP A 132 -16.85 9.74 -31.42
CA ASP A 132 -16.11 10.83 -30.79
C ASP A 132 -16.18 10.83 -29.25
N GLU A 133 -16.69 9.76 -28.64
CA GLU A 133 -16.82 9.66 -27.18
C GLU A 133 -15.90 8.60 -26.56
N LEU A 134 -15.50 7.60 -27.34
CA LEU A 134 -14.72 6.45 -26.89
C LEU A 134 -13.27 6.48 -27.37
N PHE A 135 -12.36 6.11 -26.49
CA PHE A 135 -10.93 5.92 -26.75
C PHE A 135 -10.38 4.74 -25.94
N ASN A 136 -9.22 4.25 -26.34
CA ASN A 136 -8.44 3.30 -25.56
C ASN A 136 -7.27 4.05 -24.91
N LEU A 137 -7.11 3.87 -23.61
CA LEU A 137 -5.98 4.39 -22.85
C LEU A 137 -5.02 3.25 -22.56
N SER A 138 -3.76 3.39 -22.93
CA SER A 138 -2.69 2.48 -22.52
C SER A 138 -1.63 3.24 -21.74
N VAL A 139 -1.24 2.71 -20.60
CA VAL A 139 -0.17 3.25 -19.77
C VAL A 139 0.88 2.17 -19.55
N THR A 140 2.13 2.51 -19.79
CA THR A 140 3.26 1.60 -19.62
C THR A 140 4.25 2.19 -18.61
N ASP A 141 4.69 1.38 -17.67
CA ASP A 141 5.81 1.67 -16.79
C ASP A 141 7.10 1.14 -17.43
N SER A 142 7.94 2.06 -17.89
CA SER A 142 9.18 1.71 -18.59
C SER A 142 10.22 1.03 -17.70
N SER A 143 10.10 1.18 -16.37
CA SER A 143 11.05 0.59 -15.41
C SER A 143 10.77 -0.88 -15.12
N THR A 144 9.49 -1.26 -15.10
CA THR A 144 9.04 -2.62 -14.78
C THR A 144 8.54 -3.40 -16.00
N GLY A 145 8.19 -2.70 -17.08
CA GLY A 145 7.50 -3.26 -18.24
C GLY A 145 6.00 -3.52 -18.00
N ALA A 146 5.46 -3.12 -16.84
CA ALA A 146 4.04 -3.26 -16.55
C ALA A 146 3.22 -2.38 -17.49
N MET A 147 2.13 -2.92 -18.04
CA MET A 147 1.25 -2.22 -18.96
C MET A 147 -0.20 -2.40 -18.53
N GLU A 148 -0.95 -1.29 -18.50
CA GLU A 148 -2.39 -1.26 -18.23
C GLU A 148 -3.10 -0.68 -19.45
N THR A 149 -4.02 -1.44 -20.02
CA THR A 149 -4.85 -1.00 -21.16
C THR A 149 -6.31 -0.99 -20.76
N PHE A 150 -6.95 0.14 -21.02
CA PHE A 150 -8.37 0.38 -20.80
C PHE A 150 -9.03 0.65 -22.14
N GLU A 151 -9.76 -0.33 -22.64
CA GLU A 151 -10.42 -0.22 -23.94
C GLU A 151 -11.78 0.47 -23.82
N ASN A 152 -12.10 1.26 -24.84
CA ASN A 152 -13.42 1.87 -25.03
C ASN A 152 -13.92 2.63 -23.79
N VAL A 153 -13.05 3.43 -23.19
CA VAL A 153 -13.38 4.34 -22.08
C VAL A 153 -13.81 5.71 -22.61
N SER A 154 -14.52 6.48 -21.79
CA SER A 154 -15.01 7.82 -22.14
C SER A 154 -14.65 8.84 -21.07
N VAL A 155 -14.51 10.11 -21.47
CA VAL A 155 -14.37 11.27 -20.57
C VAL A 155 -15.71 11.94 -20.23
N LEU A 156 -16.80 11.52 -20.87
CA LEU A 156 -18.14 12.08 -20.63
C LEU A 156 -18.70 11.58 -19.30
N SER A 157 -19.10 12.50 -18.43
CA SER A 157 -19.46 12.22 -17.03
C SER A 157 -20.71 11.37 -16.84
N ASP A 158 -21.61 11.33 -17.83
CA ASP A 158 -22.82 10.51 -17.88
C ASP A 158 -22.61 9.13 -18.52
N HIS A 159 -21.41 8.86 -19.05
CA HIS A 159 -21.12 7.62 -19.74
C HIS A 159 -20.79 6.49 -18.76
N SER A 160 -21.40 5.30 -18.94
CA SER A 160 -21.20 4.11 -18.09
C SER A 160 -19.75 3.60 -18.04
N ARG A 161 -18.93 3.99 -19.01
CA ARG A 161 -17.49 3.68 -19.13
C ARG A 161 -16.59 4.88 -18.80
N LEU A 162 -17.01 5.71 -17.86
CA LEU A 162 -16.24 6.86 -17.40
C LEU A 162 -14.82 6.45 -16.98
N VAL A 163 -13.82 7.09 -17.59
CA VAL A 163 -12.41 6.78 -17.39
C VAL A 163 -12.00 6.94 -15.93
N THR A 164 -12.52 7.94 -15.22
CA THR A 164 -12.24 8.14 -13.78
C THR A 164 -12.59 6.90 -12.97
N THR A 165 -13.83 6.41 -13.08
CA THR A 165 -14.28 5.22 -12.34
C THR A 165 -13.50 3.98 -12.73
N LYS A 166 -13.16 3.82 -14.00
CA LYS A 166 -12.36 2.69 -14.47
C LYS A 166 -10.93 2.71 -13.92
N LEU A 167 -10.28 3.87 -13.91
CA LEU A 167 -8.94 4.01 -13.34
C LEU A 167 -8.95 3.84 -11.82
N GLU A 168 -9.95 4.38 -11.12
CA GLU A 168 -10.09 4.20 -9.66
C GLU A 168 -10.24 2.73 -9.26
N GLN A 169 -11.01 1.96 -10.02
CA GLN A 169 -11.32 0.56 -9.71
C GLN A 169 -10.23 -0.43 -10.17
N HIS A 170 -9.54 -0.14 -11.28
CA HIS A 170 -8.75 -1.15 -11.97
C HIS A 170 -7.31 -0.72 -12.30
N SER A 171 -6.93 0.55 -12.14
CA SER A 171 -5.55 0.99 -12.40
C SER A 171 -4.69 0.91 -11.13
N ASN A 172 -3.48 0.40 -11.29
CA ASN A 172 -2.40 0.47 -10.29
C ASN A 172 -1.35 1.51 -10.66
N LEU A 173 -1.37 2.04 -11.89
CA LEU A 173 -0.36 2.97 -12.38
C LEU A 173 -0.80 4.43 -12.33
N VAL A 174 -2.05 4.75 -12.67
CA VAL A 174 -2.49 6.15 -12.86
C VAL A 174 -3.89 6.45 -12.32
N ARG A 175 -4.16 7.73 -12.08
CA ARG A 175 -5.48 8.31 -11.80
C ARG A 175 -5.68 9.55 -12.67
N ILE A 176 -6.93 9.99 -12.78
CA ILE A 176 -7.24 11.29 -13.40
C ILE A 176 -6.73 12.42 -12.52
N ALA A 177 -6.10 13.42 -13.13
CA ALA A 177 -5.68 14.64 -12.46
C ALA A 177 -6.61 15.80 -12.83
N GLY A 178 -7.25 16.41 -11.83
CA GLY A 178 -8.13 17.56 -12.05
C GLY A 178 -9.43 17.22 -12.78
N THR A 179 -9.89 18.15 -13.62
CA THR A 179 -11.17 18.01 -14.35
C THR A 179 -10.98 17.21 -15.64
N LEU A 180 -11.95 16.36 -15.96
CA LEU A 180 -11.99 15.68 -17.25
C LEU A 180 -12.17 16.68 -18.40
N PRO A 181 -11.57 16.41 -19.57
CA PRO A 181 -11.77 17.26 -20.74
C PRO A 181 -13.22 17.15 -21.25
N PRO A 182 -13.73 18.20 -21.92
CA PRO A 182 -15.12 18.24 -22.40
C PRO A 182 -15.38 17.35 -23.62
N ALA A 183 -14.33 16.84 -24.25
CA ALA A 183 -14.41 16.01 -25.45
C ALA A 183 -13.32 14.93 -25.39
N ARG A 184 -13.50 13.87 -26.19
CA ARG A 184 -12.53 12.79 -26.32
C ARG A 184 -11.14 13.34 -26.71
N PRO A 185 -10.06 12.91 -26.01
CA PRO A 185 -8.71 13.31 -26.36
C PRO A 185 -8.26 12.83 -27.74
N ALA A 186 -7.34 13.56 -28.37
CA ALA A 186 -6.71 13.14 -29.62
C ALA A 186 -5.84 11.87 -29.43
N GLN A 187 -5.58 11.16 -30.53
CA GLN A 187 -4.65 10.04 -30.48
C GLN A 187 -3.23 10.52 -30.19
N VAL A 188 -2.56 9.84 -29.28
CA VAL A 188 -1.14 10.08 -28.97
C VAL A 188 -0.45 8.75 -28.77
N ASN A 189 0.84 8.70 -29.09
CA ASN A 189 1.64 7.50 -28.92
C ASN A 189 2.89 7.85 -28.12
N GLY A 190 3.06 7.22 -26.96
CA GLY A 190 4.31 7.28 -26.21
C GLY A 190 4.59 8.62 -25.51
N VAL A 191 3.58 9.29 -24.94
CA VAL A 191 3.79 10.55 -24.20
C VAL A 191 4.32 10.27 -22.80
N ALA A 192 5.52 10.74 -22.48
CA ALA A 192 6.12 10.56 -21.16
C ALA A 192 5.44 11.44 -20.09
N PHE A 193 5.48 10.97 -18.84
CA PHE A 193 5.15 11.80 -17.68
C PHE A 193 6.18 12.91 -17.46
N ASN A 194 5.79 13.95 -16.72
CA ASN A 194 6.64 15.05 -16.34
C ASN A 194 7.70 14.60 -15.32
N ALA A 195 8.84 15.28 -15.31
CA ALA A 195 9.90 15.09 -14.33
C ALA A 195 9.59 15.81 -12.99
N ASP A 196 8.36 15.64 -12.49
CA ASP A 196 7.86 16.29 -11.28
C ASP A 196 7.50 15.32 -10.16
N GLY A 197 7.61 14.01 -10.35
CA GLY A 197 7.59 13.04 -9.25
C GLY A 197 8.72 13.29 -8.23
N ALA A 198 8.57 12.83 -7.00
CA ALA A 198 9.66 12.87 -6.02
C ALA A 198 9.41 11.85 -4.90
N ASP A 199 10.47 11.18 -4.43
CA ASP A 199 10.39 10.29 -3.27
C ASP A 199 10.35 11.04 -1.93
N GLY A 200 10.66 12.34 -1.97
CA GLY A 200 10.70 13.21 -0.79
C GLY A 200 12.06 13.18 -0.09
N LEU A 201 12.07 13.63 1.16
CA LEU A 201 13.22 13.50 2.04
C LEU A 201 13.18 12.14 2.77
N THR A 202 14.29 11.77 3.40
CA THR A 202 14.30 10.64 4.33
C THR A 202 13.24 10.86 5.42
N ILE A 203 12.50 9.81 5.74
CA ILE A 203 11.52 9.84 6.83
C ILE A 203 12.22 10.04 8.18
N THR A 204 11.49 10.61 9.13
CA THR A 204 11.93 10.80 10.51
C THR A 204 10.86 10.29 11.45
N ASP A 205 11.14 10.33 12.76
CA ASP A 205 10.13 10.05 13.78
C ASP A 205 8.84 10.86 13.61
N ALA A 206 8.91 12.05 13.03
CA ALA A 206 7.75 12.91 12.83
C ALA A 206 6.71 12.27 11.90
N GLN A 207 7.14 11.52 10.88
CA GLN A 207 6.24 10.87 9.94
C GLN A 207 5.75 9.49 10.44
N ILE A 208 6.46 8.88 11.39
CA ILE A 208 6.08 7.58 11.95
C ILE A 208 5.22 7.73 13.20
N SER A 209 5.63 8.56 14.16
CA SER A 209 5.00 8.63 15.48
C SER A 209 4.72 10.06 15.96
N GLY A 210 4.69 11.03 15.04
CA GLY A 210 4.33 12.41 15.37
C GLY A 210 2.91 12.48 15.95
N PRO A 211 2.67 13.19 17.07
CA PRO A 211 1.39 13.11 17.80
C PRO A 211 0.17 13.56 16.98
N ALA A 212 0.36 14.42 15.98
CA ALA A 212 -0.71 14.87 15.09
C ALA A 212 -1.24 13.75 14.16
N LEU A 213 -0.43 12.71 13.92
CA LEU A 213 -0.80 11.58 13.04
C LEU A 213 -1.87 10.68 13.66
N ALA A 214 -2.05 10.72 14.98
CA ALA A 214 -3.03 9.89 15.67
C ALA A 214 -4.46 10.20 15.22
N ALA A 215 -4.81 11.48 15.13
CA ALA A 215 -6.16 11.91 14.76
C ALA A 215 -6.52 11.53 13.32
N SER A 216 -5.54 11.53 12.41
CA SER A 216 -5.70 11.14 11.00
C SER A 216 -5.45 9.65 10.75
N ARG A 217 -5.13 8.86 11.79
CA ARG A 217 -4.73 7.44 11.68
C ARG A 217 -3.60 7.24 10.68
N GLN A 218 -2.53 8.01 10.81
CA GLN A 218 -1.34 7.94 9.96
C GLN A 218 -0.13 7.40 10.74
N GLY A 219 0.95 7.05 10.04
CA GLY A 219 2.15 6.47 10.66
C GLY A 219 1.82 5.22 11.47
N LEU A 220 2.25 5.19 12.73
CA LEU A 220 1.99 4.13 13.70
C LEU A 220 0.48 3.87 13.90
N TRP A 221 -0.34 4.92 13.86
CA TRP A 221 -1.80 4.81 14.06
C TRP A 221 -2.55 4.33 12.81
N ALA A 222 -1.88 4.22 11.65
CA ALA A 222 -2.49 3.56 10.49
C ALA A 222 -2.81 2.08 10.76
N LEU A 223 -2.15 1.45 11.74
CA LEU A 223 -2.47 0.13 12.24
C LEU A 223 -3.89 0.01 12.84
N GLU A 224 -4.55 1.12 13.18
CA GLU A 224 -5.95 1.12 13.61
C GLU A 224 -6.93 0.85 12.47
N LYS A 225 -6.51 1.04 11.22
CA LYS A 225 -7.31 0.68 10.04
C LYS A 225 -7.18 -0.81 9.70
N ALA A 226 -6.19 -1.48 10.26
CA ALA A 226 -5.94 -2.90 10.05
C ALA A 226 -6.51 -3.75 11.19
N GLY A 227 -6.59 -5.06 10.93
CA GLY A 227 -6.98 -6.05 11.92
C GLY A 227 -5.86 -6.39 12.91
N LEU A 228 -5.63 -7.68 13.09
CA LEU A 228 -4.69 -8.21 14.06
C LEU A 228 -3.26 -8.25 13.50
N PHE A 229 -2.28 -7.83 14.27
CA PHE A 229 -0.86 -8.09 14.06
C PHE A 229 -0.24 -8.51 15.40
N ASN A 230 0.81 -9.32 15.37
CA ASN A 230 1.49 -9.79 16.57
C ASN A 230 2.97 -9.36 16.66
N LEU A 231 3.55 -8.96 15.53
CA LEU A 231 4.91 -8.43 15.44
C LEU A 231 4.85 -7.07 14.75
N LEU A 232 5.50 -6.07 15.31
CA LEU A 232 5.74 -4.78 14.66
C LEU A 232 7.23 -4.65 14.39
N CYS A 233 7.61 -4.49 13.13
CA CYS A 233 8.96 -4.17 12.71
C CYS A 233 8.97 -2.76 12.13
N ILE A 234 9.79 -1.89 12.70
CA ILE A 234 10.12 -0.61 12.09
C ILE A 234 11.61 -0.72 11.74
N PRO A 235 11.98 -0.72 10.46
CA PRO A 235 13.38 -0.71 10.03
C PRO A 235 13.97 0.71 10.17
N PRO A 236 15.30 0.86 10.06
CA PRO A 236 15.92 2.18 10.03
C PRO A 236 15.39 3.01 8.85
N PHE A 237 15.40 4.33 9.02
CA PHE A 237 14.95 5.32 8.05
C PHE A 237 15.88 5.44 6.85
N SER A 238 17.19 5.22 7.05
CA SER A 238 18.21 5.05 6.00
C SER A 238 19.23 3.99 6.43
N LEU A 239 20.10 3.55 5.52
CA LEU A 239 21.14 2.55 5.83
C LEU A 239 22.44 3.16 6.41
N ASP A 240 22.48 4.48 6.60
CA ASP A 240 23.64 5.19 7.15
C ASP A 240 23.56 5.34 8.68
N ALA A 241 24.62 5.89 9.29
CA ALA A 241 24.73 6.03 10.74
C ALA A 241 23.71 7.00 11.37
N ALA A 242 23.02 7.83 10.58
CA ALA A 242 21.96 8.73 11.03
C ALA A 242 20.56 8.17 10.74
N GLY A 243 20.47 6.99 10.12
CA GLY A 243 19.23 6.34 9.73
C GLY A 243 18.49 5.63 10.86
N ASP A 244 19.02 5.61 12.08
CA ASP A 244 18.37 4.92 13.19
C ASP A 244 16.99 5.50 13.51
N ILE A 245 16.10 4.62 13.97
CA ILE A 245 14.80 4.99 14.52
C ILE A 245 15.05 5.73 15.84
N GLY A 246 14.55 6.96 15.95
CA GLY A 246 14.73 7.80 17.12
C GLY A 246 13.96 7.33 18.37
N ALA A 247 14.31 7.92 19.51
CA ALA A 247 13.72 7.59 20.81
C ALA A 247 12.20 7.83 20.86
N GLN A 248 11.69 8.80 20.09
CA GLN A 248 10.26 9.09 19.99
C GLN A 248 9.50 7.89 19.41
N THR A 249 9.90 7.41 18.24
CA THR A 249 9.25 6.27 17.59
C THR A 249 9.44 5.01 18.39
N ARG A 250 10.64 4.75 18.92
CA ARG A 250 10.90 3.57 19.78
C ARG A 250 9.96 3.54 20.99
N SER A 251 9.84 4.66 21.70
CA SER A 251 8.96 4.78 22.87
C SER A 251 7.47 4.65 22.50
N ALA A 252 7.05 5.27 21.39
CA ALA A 252 5.67 5.20 20.93
C ALA A 252 5.29 3.78 20.46
N ALA A 253 6.14 3.15 19.66
CA ALA A 253 5.96 1.79 19.16
C ALA A 253 5.96 0.75 20.29
N ALA A 254 6.87 0.89 21.27
CA ALA A 254 6.90 0.01 22.44
C ALA A 254 5.60 0.11 23.27
N ARG A 255 5.10 1.32 23.53
CA ARG A 255 3.80 1.52 24.22
C ARG A 255 2.64 0.96 23.42
N TYR A 256 2.60 1.25 22.11
CA TYR A 256 1.56 0.75 21.23
C TYR A 256 1.53 -0.79 21.18
N CYS A 257 2.69 -1.42 21.11
CA CYS A 257 2.81 -2.88 21.15
C CYS A 257 2.43 -3.45 22.51
N LEU A 258 2.77 -2.78 23.62
CA LEU A 258 2.34 -3.18 24.96
C LEU A 258 0.81 -3.23 25.07
N ASP A 259 0.13 -2.18 24.62
CA ASP A 259 -1.34 -2.08 24.65
C ASP A 259 -2.00 -3.12 23.73
N ARG A 260 -1.38 -3.39 22.57
CA ARG A 260 -1.85 -4.38 21.58
C ARG A 260 -1.42 -5.81 21.89
N ARG A 261 -0.59 -6.03 22.91
CA ARG A 261 0.07 -7.32 23.22
C ARG A 261 0.86 -7.89 22.03
N ALA A 262 1.51 -7.00 21.28
CA ALA A 262 2.42 -7.34 20.18
C ALA A 262 3.89 -7.24 20.63
N ILE A 263 4.77 -7.85 19.87
CA ILE A 263 6.23 -7.73 20.05
C ILE A 263 6.74 -6.65 19.10
N PHE A 264 7.52 -5.70 19.63
CA PHE A 264 8.22 -4.70 18.84
C PHE A 264 9.64 -5.15 18.52
N ILE A 265 10.00 -5.13 17.23
CA ILE A 265 11.32 -5.42 16.70
C ILE A 265 11.88 -4.13 16.10
N ALA A 266 13.06 -3.74 16.57
CA ALA A 266 13.83 -2.64 16.03
C ALA A 266 15.32 -2.99 16.09
N ASP A 267 16.08 -2.46 15.14
CA ASP A 267 17.53 -2.63 15.12
C ASP A 267 18.18 -1.92 16.32
N PRO A 268 19.34 -2.40 16.81
CA PRO A 268 20.15 -1.64 17.75
C PRO A 268 20.55 -0.29 17.13
N LEU A 269 20.79 0.73 17.96
CA LEU A 269 21.34 1.98 17.44
C LEU A 269 22.73 1.72 16.86
N HIS A 270 23.06 2.36 15.75
CA HIS A 270 24.36 2.27 15.08
C HIS A 270 25.52 2.64 16.03
N ALA A 271 25.26 3.52 16.99
CA ALA A 271 26.22 3.94 18.01
C ALA A 271 26.49 2.87 19.09
N TRP A 272 25.65 1.83 19.19
CA TRP A 272 25.82 0.78 20.20
C TRP A 272 27.02 -0.10 19.84
N SER A 273 28.00 -0.12 20.74
CA SER A 273 29.25 -0.88 20.60
C SER A 273 29.50 -1.82 21.78
N GLY A 274 28.68 -1.75 22.83
CA GLY A 274 28.75 -2.64 24.00
C GLY A 274 27.42 -2.82 24.72
N ALA A 275 27.38 -3.77 25.65
CA ALA A 275 26.19 -4.07 26.43
C ALA A 275 25.72 -2.90 27.32
N SER A 276 26.62 -1.99 27.68
CA SER A 276 26.30 -0.76 28.43
C SER A 276 25.34 0.16 27.70
N ASP A 277 25.27 0.04 26.37
CA ASP A 277 24.54 0.99 25.53
C ASP A 277 23.05 0.61 25.41
N LEU A 278 22.68 -0.61 25.83
CA LEU A 278 21.29 -1.11 25.88
C LEU A 278 20.41 -0.36 26.89
N THR A 279 21.03 0.20 27.93
CA THR A 279 20.34 1.06 28.89
C THR A 279 20.55 2.49 28.44
N ASP A 280 19.56 3.08 27.74
CA ASP A 280 19.58 4.52 27.40
C ASP A 280 20.01 5.33 28.64
N PRO A 281 20.94 6.30 28.51
CA PRO A 281 21.22 7.21 29.60
C PRO A 281 19.92 7.98 29.88
N VAL A 282 19.46 7.87 31.12
CA VAL A 282 18.28 8.56 31.67
C VAL A 282 18.27 10.04 31.31
#